data_AF-A0A844QD17-F1
#
_entry.id   AF-A0A844QD17-F1
#
_cell.length_a   1.000
_cell.length_b   1.000
_cell.length_c   1.000
_cell.angle_alpha   90.00
_cell.angle_beta   90.00
_cell.angle_gamma   90.00
#
_symmetry.space_group_name_H-M   'P 1'
#
loop_
_entity.id
_entity.type
_entity.pdbx_description
1 polymer ?
#
loop_
_entity_poly.entity_id
_entity_poly.type
_entity_poly.pdbx_seq_one_letter_code
_entity_poly.pdbx_strand_id
1 'polypeptide(L)'
;MSETQDNPVLDTLDIQSLLRHLPHRYPFLLVDRIEEVDGDNSAVGIKNVTVNEPHFQGHFPEMPVMPGVLIVEAMAQTAGAICVRNSGQHTPNLVYFMTIDGAKFRRPVVPGDQLRIAVRKLKQRGAVFKFACVATVEGTKVAEAEISAMMTPKQTG
;
A
#
# COMPACT_ATOMS: atom_id res chain seq x y z
N MET A 1 -18.11 34.67 -15.93
CA MET A 1 -17.90 33.29 -16.37
C MET A 1 -16.96 32.67 -15.35
N SER A 2 -17.49 31.86 -14.44
CA SER A 2 -16.71 31.13 -13.44
C SER A 2 -16.45 29.76 -14.05
N GLU A 3 -15.21 29.49 -14.46
CA GLU A 3 -14.79 28.15 -14.84
C GLU A 3 -14.96 27.24 -13.62
N THR A 4 -15.95 26.36 -13.66
CA THR A 4 -16.04 25.22 -12.75
C THR A 4 -14.82 24.34 -13.01
N GLN A 5 -13.87 24.32 -12.07
CA GLN A 5 -12.82 23.33 -12.06
C GLN A 5 -13.47 21.97 -11.84
N ASP A 6 -13.64 21.20 -12.91
CA ASP A 6 -13.96 19.77 -12.84
C ASP A 6 -12.77 19.08 -12.17
N ASN A 7 -12.85 18.94 -10.86
CA ASN A 7 -11.87 18.17 -10.11
C ASN A 7 -12.17 16.69 -10.41
N PRO A 8 -11.23 15.92 -10.99
CA PRO A 8 -11.50 14.53 -11.35
C PRO A 8 -11.92 13.75 -10.10
N VAL A 9 -13.05 13.05 -10.18
CA VAL A 9 -13.51 12.16 -9.10
C VAL A 9 -12.52 11.00 -9.00
N LEU A 10 -11.67 11.03 -7.99
CA LEU A 10 -10.71 9.96 -7.74
C LEU A 10 -11.41 8.74 -7.13
N ASP A 11 -11.00 7.56 -7.56
CA ASP A 11 -11.62 6.30 -7.16
C ASP A 11 -11.20 5.86 -5.74
N THR A 12 -11.97 4.94 -5.16
CA THR A 12 -11.68 4.32 -3.86
C THR A 12 -11.82 2.79 -3.92
N LEU A 13 -11.05 2.07 -3.10
CA LEU A 13 -11.14 0.61 -2.94
C LEU A 13 -11.37 0.29 -1.46
N ASP A 14 -12.52 -0.30 -1.15
CA ASP A 14 -12.82 -0.82 0.18
C ASP A 14 -12.20 -2.21 0.43
N ILE A 15 -12.36 -2.75 1.64
CA ILE A 15 -11.81 -4.06 2.01
C ILE A 15 -12.30 -5.19 1.10
N GLN A 16 -13.56 -5.15 0.65
CA GLN A 16 -14.11 -6.16 -0.27
C GLN A 16 -13.43 -6.09 -1.64
N SER A 17 -13.13 -4.88 -2.11
CA SER A 17 -12.33 -4.66 -3.31
C SER A 17 -10.91 -5.17 -3.12
N LEU A 18 -10.26 -4.86 -2.00
CA LEU A 18 -8.91 -5.34 -1.72
C LEU A 18 -8.82 -6.86 -1.69
N LEU A 19 -9.79 -7.55 -1.08
CA LEU A 19 -9.85 -9.01 -1.05
C LEU A 19 -10.00 -9.64 -2.45
N ARG A 20 -10.61 -8.94 -3.40
CA ARG A 20 -10.73 -9.38 -4.81
C ARG A 20 -9.43 -9.17 -5.58
N HIS A 21 -8.73 -8.05 -5.38
CA HIS A 21 -7.55 -7.70 -6.18
C HIS A 21 -6.24 -8.23 -5.60
N LEU A 22 -6.16 -8.41 -4.28
CA LEU A 22 -4.96 -8.89 -3.59
C LEU A 22 -5.12 -10.36 -3.17
N PRO A 23 -4.07 -11.18 -3.34
CA PRO A 23 -4.05 -12.56 -2.84
C PRO A 23 -3.83 -12.64 -1.33
N HIS A 24 -3.34 -11.56 -0.69
CA HIS A 24 -3.02 -11.50 0.73
C HIS A 24 -4.26 -11.74 1.60
N ARG A 25 -4.08 -12.46 2.70
CA ARG A 25 -5.11 -12.74 3.72
C ARG A 25 -4.50 -12.60 5.10
N TYR A 26 -5.32 -12.63 6.14
CA TYR A 26 -4.84 -12.61 7.53
C TYR A 26 -3.75 -13.67 7.74
N PRO A 27 -2.63 -13.34 8.44
CA PRO A 27 -2.32 -12.06 9.11
C PRO A 27 -1.54 -11.05 8.24
N PHE A 28 -1.57 -11.18 6.92
CA PHE A 28 -0.66 -10.48 6.00
C PHE A 28 -1.35 -9.58 4.96
N LEU A 29 -2.66 -9.36 5.05
CA LEU A 29 -3.31 -8.24 4.35
C LEU A 29 -3.22 -7.01 5.28
N LEU A 30 -2.44 -6.02 4.88
CA LEU A 30 -2.02 -4.90 5.76
C LEU A 30 -2.60 -3.55 5.32
N VAL A 31 -3.51 -3.53 4.36
CA VAL A 31 -4.18 -2.31 3.88
C VAL A 31 -5.68 -2.51 4.06
N ASP A 32 -6.33 -1.55 4.70
CA ASP A 32 -7.76 -1.60 5.03
C ASP A 32 -8.63 -0.97 3.94
N ARG A 33 -8.12 0.09 3.31
CA ARG A 33 -8.78 0.89 2.28
C ARG A 33 -7.74 1.58 1.40
N ILE A 34 -8.09 1.89 0.16
CA ILE A 34 -7.30 2.78 -0.70
C ILE A 34 -8.20 3.92 -1.17
N GLU A 35 -7.67 5.14 -1.11
CA GLU A 35 -8.30 6.40 -1.48
C GLU A 35 -7.49 7.09 -2.58
N GLU A 36 -8.06 8.14 -3.17
CA GLU A 36 -7.36 9.03 -4.11
C GLU A 36 -6.72 8.29 -5.29
N VAL A 37 -7.40 7.26 -5.82
CA VAL A 37 -6.85 6.42 -6.89
C VAL A 37 -6.93 7.11 -8.24
N ASP A 38 -5.77 7.37 -8.82
CA ASP A 38 -5.56 7.80 -10.21
C ASP A 38 -4.99 6.64 -11.02
N GLY A 39 -5.87 5.78 -11.55
CA GLY A 39 -5.48 4.59 -12.31
C GLY A 39 -4.45 3.73 -11.59
N ASP A 40 -3.29 3.52 -12.22
CA ASP A 40 -2.08 2.95 -11.61
C ASP A 40 -0.94 3.98 -11.42
N ASN A 41 -1.25 5.28 -11.56
CA ASN A 41 -0.27 6.36 -11.41
C ASN A 41 -0.03 6.69 -9.94
N SER A 42 -1.09 6.82 -9.15
CA SER A 42 -0.96 7.11 -7.71
C SER A 42 -2.20 6.72 -6.91
N ALA A 43 -2.01 6.57 -5.60
CA ALA A 43 -3.08 6.35 -4.63
C ALA A 43 -2.60 6.58 -3.19
N VAL A 44 -3.54 6.62 -2.24
CA VAL A 44 -3.28 6.64 -0.81
C VAL A 44 -3.89 5.41 -0.13
N GLY A 45 -3.04 4.49 0.32
CA GLY A 45 -3.44 3.36 1.14
C GLY A 45 -3.67 3.78 2.59
N ILE A 46 -4.65 3.18 3.24
CA ILE A 46 -4.98 3.39 4.65
C ILE A 46 -4.73 2.08 5.39
N LYS A 47 -3.91 2.15 6.44
CA LYS A 47 -3.76 1.08 7.43
C LYS A 47 -4.00 1.65 8.82
N ASN A 48 -5.04 1.17 9.49
CA ASN A 48 -5.20 1.40 10.92
C ASN A 48 -4.28 0.47 11.70
N VAL A 49 -3.72 0.99 12.78
CA VAL A 49 -2.82 0.25 13.65
C VAL A 49 -3.51 0.02 14.97
N THR A 50 -3.67 -1.25 15.34
CA THR A 50 -4.35 -1.62 16.58
C THR A 50 -3.51 -2.60 17.37
N VAL A 51 -3.55 -2.50 18.70
CA VAL A 51 -2.83 -3.41 19.60
C VAL A 51 -3.28 -4.87 19.42
N ASN A 52 -4.46 -5.08 18.82
CA ASN A 52 -5.02 -6.40 18.52
C ASN A 52 -4.42 -7.07 17.27
N GLU A 53 -3.29 -6.59 16.75
CA GLU A 53 -2.56 -7.23 15.65
C GLU A 53 -1.49 -8.19 16.17
N PRO A 54 -1.27 -9.36 15.52
CA PRO A 54 -0.45 -10.44 16.08
C PRO A 54 1.02 -10.07 16.29
N HIS A 55 1.57 -9.14 15.49
CA HIS A 55 2.98 -8.76 15.61
C HIS A 55 3.27 -7.96 16.89
N PHE A 56 2.28 -7.31 17.51
CA PHE A 56 2.49 -6.58 18.77
C PHE A 56 2.73 -7.49 19.98
N GLN A 57 2.42 -8.79 19.89
CA GLN A 57 2.79 -9.76 20.93
C GLN A 57 4.31 -9.88 21.08
N GLY A 58 5.06 -9.65 19.99
CA GLY A 58 6.51 -9.82 19.97
C GLY A 58 7.31 -8.55 19.64
N HIS A 59 6.67 -7.47 19.20
CA HIS A 59 7.36 -6.27 18.73
C HIS A 59 6.78 -4.98 19.34
N PHE A 60 7.07 -4.66 20.60
CA PHE A 60 7.71 -5.48 21.64
C PHE A 60 6.75 -5.59 22.84
N PRO A 61 6.86 -6.63 23.70
CA PRO A 61 5.87 -6.88 24.75
C PRO A 61 5.53 -5.69 25.66
N GLU A 62 6.48 -4.82 25.96
CA GLU A 62 6.29 -3.63 26.81
C GLU A 62 6.20 -2.31 26.01
N MET A 63 6.50 -2.36 24.71
CA MET A 63 6.53 -1.20 23.82
C MET A 63 6.04 -1.61 22.44
N PRO A 64 4.71 -1.64 22.21
CA PRO A 64 4.16 -2.06 20.94
C PRO A 64 4.53 -1.06 19.84
N VAL A 65 5.32 -1.50 18.87
CA VAL A 65 5.80 -0.70 17.74
C VAL A 65 5.54 -1.49 16.46
N MET A 66 4.93 -0.88 15.45
CA MET A 66 4.72 -1.56 14.17
C MET A 66 6.08 -1.82 13.52
N PRO A 67 6.42 -3.08 13.15
CA PRO A 67 7.67 -3.35 12.47
C PRO A 67 7.78 -2.55 11.17
N GLY A 68 8.89 -1.84 10.97
CA GLY A 68 9.07 -0.98 9.79
C GLY A 68 8.93 -1.74 8.46
N VAL A 69 9.33 -3.00 8.42
CA VAL A 69 9.15 -3.87 7.24
C VAL A 69 7.68 -4.11 6.87
N LEU A 70 6.76 -4.11 7.85
CA LEU A 70 5.32 -4.23 7.58
C LEU A 70 4.74 -2.93 7.01
N ILE A 71 5.38 -1.79 7.28
CA ILE A 71 5.03 -0.51 6.62
C ILE A 71 5.41 -0.59 5.14
N VAL A 72 6.60 -1.12 4.83
CA VAL A 72 7.06 -1.33 3.45
C VAL A 72 6.18 -2.35 2.72
N GLU A 73 5.78 -3.42 3.38
CA GLU A 73 4.82 -4.38 2.84
C GLU A 73 3.48 -3.69 2.50
N ALA A 74 2.93 -2.87 3.41
CA ALA A 74 1.70 -2.13 3.15
C ALA A 74 1.83 -1.11 1.99
N MET A 75 3.01 -0.50 1.81
CA MET A 75 3.30 0.33 0.63
C MET A 75 3.16 -0.46 -0.68
N ALA A 76 3.67 -1.68 -0.73
CA ALA A 76 3.57 -2.48 -1.93
C ALA A 76 2.21 -3.11 -2.15
N GLN A 77 1.49 -3.47 -1.09
CA GLN A 77 0.09 -3.90 -1.24
C GLN A 77 -0.77 -2.77 -1.81
N THR A 78 -0.52 -1.53 -1.37
CA THR A 78 -1.19 -0.35 -1.94
C THR A 78 -0.88 -0.20 -3.43
N ALA A 79 0.41 -0.23 -3.81
CA ALA A 79 0.82 -0.12 -5.21
C ALA A 79 0.33 -1.30 -6.07
N GLY A 80 0.43 -2.53 -5.57
CA GLY A 80 -0.02 -3.73 -6.25
C GLY A 80 -1.52 -3.75 -6.49
N ALA A 81 -2.32 -3.31 -5.51
CA ALA A 81 -3.77 -3.27 -5.64
C ALA A 81 -4.23 -2.34 -6.79
N ILE A 82 -3.63 -1.16 -6.92
CA ILE A 82 -3.98 -0.23 -8.00
C ILE A 82 -3.51 -0.73 -9.37
N CYS A 83 -2.35 -1.42 -9.44
CA CYS A 83 -1.90 -2.06 -10.67
C CYS A 83 -2.84 -3.19 -11.13
N VAL A 84 -3.28 -4.06 -10.21
CA VAL A 84 -4.21 -5.16 -10.53
C VAL A 84 -5.59 -4.61 -10.92
N ARG A 85 -6.08 -3.58 -10.21
CA ARG A 85 -7.33 -2.90 -10.58
C ARG A 85 -7.25 -2.32 -12.00
N ASN A 86 -6.18 -1.60 -12.31
CA ASN A 86 -6.01 -0.92 -13.59
C ASN A 86 -5.86 -1.88 -14.78
N SER A 87 -5.37 -3.11 -14.55
CA SER A 87 -5.28 -4.12 -15.62
C SER A 87 -6.63 -4.68 -16.06
N GLY A 88 -7.72 -4.38 -15.33
CA GLY A 88 -9.05 -4.94 -15.57
C GLY A 88 -9.16 -6.43 -15.27
N GLN A 89 -8.12 -7.03 -14.68
CA GLN A 89 -8.11 -8.44 -14.33
C GLN A 89 -8.71 -8.63 -12.93
N HIS A 90 -9.76 -9.46 -12.86
CA HIS A 90 -10.38 -9.84 -11.58
C HIS A 90 -9.69 -11.04 -10.91
N THR A 91 -8.73 -11.67 -11.59
CA THR A 91 -7.89 -12.72 -11.01
C THR A 91 -6.69 -12.09 -10.31
N PRO A 92 -6.44 -12.39 -9.02
CA PRO A 92 -5.28 -11.86 -8.32
C PRO A 92 -4.00 -12.30 -9.04
N ASN A 93 -3.29 -11.34 -9.62
CA ASN A 93 -1.92 -11.58 -10.05
C ASN A 93 -1.03 -11.66 -8.82
N LEU A 94 0.01 -12.50 -8.92
CA LEU A 94 1.06 -12.48 -7.92
C LEU A 94 1.95 -11.27 -8.22
N VAL A 95 2.12 -10.41 -7.22
CA VAL A 95 3.03 -9.27 -7.28
C VAL A 95 4.28 -9.68 -6.52
N TYR A 96 5.37 -9.90 -7.24
CA TYR A 96 6.65 -10.27 -6.64
C TYR A 96 7.51 -9.02 -6.46
N PHE A 97 7.88 -8.75 -5.21
CA PHE A 97 8.89 -7.74 -4.91
C PHE A 97 10.23 -8.06 -5.57
N MET A 98 10.84 -7.05 -6.18
CA MET A 98 12.16 -7.16 -6.78
C MET A 98 13.19 -6.32 -6.01
N THR A 99 12.86 -5.08 -5.67
CA THR A 99 13.78 -4.18 -4.96
C THR A 99 13.07 -3.31 -3.95
N ILE A 100 13.77 -2.99 -2.86
CA ILE A 100 13.44 -1.91 -1.93
C ILE A 100 14.68 -1.04 -1.84
N ASP A 101 14.55 0.24 -2.17
CA ASP A 101 15.65 1.19 -2.19
C ASP A 101 15.33 2.42 -1.33
N GLY A 102 16.36 2.99 -0.69
CA GLY A 102 16.23 4.22 0.07
C GLY A 102 15.25 4.19 1.25
N ALA A 103 14.92 3.00 1.78
CA ALA A 103 13.98 2.87 2.88
C ALA A 103 14.48 3.60 4.14
N LYS A 104 13.67 4.53 4.66
CA LYS A 104 13.98 5.31 5.87
C LYS A 104 12.78 5.28 6.81
N PHE A 105 13.07 5.05 8.10
CA PHE A 105 12.08 5.06 9.19
C PHE A 105 12.44 6.21 10.13
N ARG A 106 11.52 7.15 10.29
CA ARG A 106 11.78 8.45 10.94
C ARG A 106 11.22 8.54 12.34
N ARG A 107 10.07 7.92 12.58
CA ARG A 107 9.50 7.73 13.92
C ARG A 107 8.79 6.39 14.04
N PRO A 108 8.67 5.84 15.26
CA PRO A 108 7.83 4.69 15.52
C PRO A 108 6.38 4.97 15.12
N VAL A 109 5.73 3.91 14.65
CA VAL A 109 4.28 3.85 14.48
C VAL A 109 3.75 2.90 15.55
N VAL A 110 2.69 3.29 16.24
CA VAL A 110 2.18 2.59 17.44
C VAL A 110 0.68 2.34 17.33
N PRO A 111 0.09 1.44 18.15
CA PRO A 111 -1.36 1.28 18.24
C PRO A 111 -2.09 2.61 18.45
N GLY A 112 -3.17 2.82 17.68
CA GLY A 112 -3.92 4.08 17.62
C GLY A 112 -3.58 4.94 16.41
N ASP A 113 -2.41 4.75 15.80
CA ASP A 113 -2.03 5.46 14.57
C ASP A 113 -2.86 5.00 13.36
N GLN A 114 -3.11 5.93 12.45
CA GLN A 114 -3.56 5.63 11.09
C GLN A 114 -2.44 5.98 10.10
N LEU A 115 -1.83 4.96 9.48
CA LEU A 115 -0.91 5.20 8.38
C LEU A 115 -1.69 5.57 7.13
N ARG A 116 -1.37 6.74 6.59
CA ARG A 116 -1.70 7.15 5.21
C ARG A 116 -0.47 6.93 4.35
N ILE A 117 -0.60 6.07 3.34
CA ILE A 117 0.49 5.53 2.54
C ILE A 117 0.33 6.02 1.10
N ALA A 118 0.95 7.14 0.78
CA ALA A 118 0.97 7.67 -0.58
C ALA A 118 1.93 6.88 -1.45
N VAL A 119 1.45 6.38 -2.59
CA VAL A 119 2.28 5.72 -3.61
C VAL A 119 2.18 6.48 -4.93
N ARG A 120 3.31 6.64 -5.63
CA ARG A 120 3.37 7.28 -6.94
C ARG A 120 4.27 6.49 -7.88
N LYS A 121 3.73 6.09 -9.02
CA LYS A 121 4.46 5.37 -10.07
C LYS A 121 5.59 6.26 -10.58
N LEU A 122 6.80 5.74 -10.52
CA LEU A 122 8.00 6.37 -11.08
C LEU A 122 8.26 5.87 -12.50
N LYS A 123 8.08 4.57 -12.72
CA LYS A 123 8.39 3.92 -13.98
C LYS A 123 7.62 2.62 -14.14
N GLN A 124 7.34 2.28 -15.39
CA GLN A 124 6.85 0.97 -15.78
C GLN A 124 7.66 0.48 -17.00
N ARG A 125 8.05 -0.79 -16.99
CA ARG A 125 8.67 -1.46 -18.14
C ARG A 125 8.11 -2.88 -18.26
N GLY A 126 7.19 -3.08 -19.20
CA GLY A 126 6.47 -4.35 -19.32
C GLY A 126 5.68 -4.63 -18.03
N ALA A 127 5.92 -5.79 -17.44
CA ALA A 127 5.28 -6.23 -16.19
C ALA A 127 5.96 -5.71 -14.90
N VAL A 128 7.06 -4.93 -15.02
CA VAL A 128 7.80 -4.39 -13.88
C VAL A 128 7.39 -2.95 -13.62
N PHE A 129 7.02 -2.66 -12.37
CA PHE A 129 6.60 -1.34 -11.90
C PHE A 129 7.54 -0.86 -10.81
N LYS A 130 7.79 0.45 -10.78
CA LYS A 130 8.54 1.12 -9.71
C LYS A 130 7.71 2.25 -9.13
N PHE A 131 7.61 2.31 -7.81
CA PHE A 131 6.86 3.33 -7.07
C PHE A 131 7.75 4.03 -6.05
N ALA A 132 7.54 5.34 -5.88
CA ALA A 132 7.95 6.08 -4.68
C ALA A 132 6.81 6.02 -3.67
N CYS A 133 7.15 5.74 -2.41
CA CYS A 133 6.18 5.54 -1.35
C CYS A 133 6.53 6.40 -0.13
N VAL A 134 5.51 7.01 0.47
CA VAL A 134 5.63 7.80 1.69
C VAL A 134 4.50 7.41 2.62
N ALA A 135 4.83 7.00 3.84
CA ALA A 135 3.87 6.81 4.92
C ALA A 135 3.88 8.02 5.85
N THR A 136 2.69 8.48 6.22
CA THR A 136 2.46 9.55 7.19
C THR A 136 1.46 9.10 8.24
N VAL A 137 1.54 9.68 9.43
CA VAL A 137 0.46 9.64 10.43
C VAL A 137 0.23 11.09 10.85
N GLU A 138 -1.02 11.55 10.85
CA GLU A 138 -1.37 12.95 11.14
C GLU A 138 -0.52 13.97 10.33
N GLY A 139 -0.30 13.68 9.03
CA GLY A 139 0.48 14.51 8.12
C GLY A 139 2.00 14.48 8.33
N THR A 140 2.49 13.88 9.42
CA THR A 140 3.92 13.76 9.69
C THR A 140 4.50 12.49 9.07
N LYS A 141 5.53 12.63 8.24
CA LYS A 141 6.22 11.52 7.57
C LYS A 141 6.89 10.56 8.56
N VAL A 142 6.50 9.29 8.52
CA VAL A 142 7.01 8.21 9.40
C VAL A 142 7.95 7.26 8.68
N ALA A 143 7.70 7.00 7.40
CA ALA A 143 8.54 6.15 6.58
C ALA A 143 8.49 6.57 5.10
N GLU A 144 9.52 6.20 4.34
CA GLU A 144 9.57 6.35 2.89
C GLU A 144 10.43 5.24 2.28
N ALA A 145 10.15 4.86 1.04
CA ALA A 145 10.93 3.90 0.27
C ALA A 145 10.61 4.03 -1.23
N GLU A 146 11.53 3.58 -2.10
CA GLU A 146 11.21 3.23 -3.47
C GLU A 146 11.12 1.72 -3.61
N ILE A 147 10.01 1.22 -4.16
CA ILE A 147 9.76 -0.20 -4.33
C ILE A 147 9.65 -0.55 -5.82
N SER A 148 10.17 -1.71 -6.21
CA SER A 148 9.86 -2.29 -7.52
C SER A 148 9.29 -3.69 -7.37
N ALA A 149 8.34 -4.00 -8.24
CA ALA A 149 7.66 -5.28 -8.25
C ALA A 149 7.32 -5.72 -9.68
N MET A 150 7.23 -7.03 -9.86
CA MET A 150 6.82 -7.67 -11.10
C MET A 150 5.43 -8.29 -10.91
N MET A 151 4.51 -7.94 -11.80
CA MET A 151 3.22 -8.63 -11.89
C MET A 151 3.37 -9.91 -12.71
N THR A 152 3.05 -11.04 -12.11
CA THR A 152 3.05 -12.34 -12.78
C THR A 152 1.62 -12.90 -12.77
N PRO A 153 1.12 -13.40 -13.91
CA PRO A 153 -0.14 -14.13 -13.93
C PRO A 153 -0.08 -15.29 -12.94
N LYS A 154 -1.13 -15.47 -12.14
CA LYS A 154 -1.23 -16.64 -11.27
C LYS A 154 -1.24 -17.88 -12.15
N GLN A 155 -0.24 -18.75 -12.02
CA GLN A 155 -0.25 -20.03 -12.72
C GLN A 155 -1.34 -20.90 -12.10
N THR A 156 -2.32 -21.29 -12.91
CA THR A 156 -3.27 -22.33 -12.54
C THR A 156 -2.52 -23.65 -12.61
N GLY A 157 -2.23 -24.23 -11.44
CA GLY A 157 -1.77 -25.62 -11.35
C GLY A 157 -2.87 -26.60 -11.73
#